data_AF-A0A925ZHB1-F1
#
_entry.id   AF-A0A925ZHB1-F1
#
_cell.length_a   1.000
_cell.length_b   1.000
_cell.length_c   1.000
_cell.angle_alpha   90.00
_cell.angle_beta   90.00
_cell.angle_gamma   90.00
#
_symmetry.space_group_name_H-M   'P 1'
#
loop_
_entity.id
_entity.type
_entity.pdbx_description
1 polymer ?
#
loop_
_entity_poly.entity_id
_entity_poly.type
_entity_poly.pdbx_seq_one_letter_code
_entity_poly.pdbx_strand_id
1 'polypeptide(L)'
;MCIILVFCSNLTQALIGGVFFGLGYGAYISVDWALGTDVLPNKADAGKDMAVWHVSMTLPQQIAPLLAGLALSMFKGPTILEDGKQVATYAHTGYIIVFSFAAVCFALSGILVRKVKGAR
;
A
#
# COMPACT_ATOMS: atom_id res chain seq x y z
N MET A 1 2.11 -11.33 -10.40
CA MET A 1 1.64 -12.05 -9.19
C MET A 1 0.16 -12.37 -9.23
N CYS A 2 -0.74 -11.40 -9.50
CA CYS A 2 -2.20 -11.64 -9.50
C CYS A 2 -2.66 -12.74 -10.48
N ILE A 3 -2.04 -12.86 -11.66
CA ILE A 3 -2.41 -13.88 -12.66
C ILE A 3 -1.99 -15.29 -12.22
N ILE A 4 -0.86 -15.45 -11.53
CA ILE A 4 -0.35 -16.76 -11.08
C ILE A 4 -1.20 -17.33 -9.94
N LEU A 5 -1.73 -16.48 -9.06
CA LEU A 5 -2.60 -16.91 -7.96
C LEU A 5 -4.02 -17.29 -8.44
N VAL A 6 -4.50 -16.73 -9.55
CA VAL A 6 -5.83 -17.05 -10.13
C VAL A 6 -5.93 -18.49 -10.62
N PHE A 7 -4.84 -19.10 -11.08
CA PHE A 7 -4.81 -20.50 -11.53
C PHE A 7 -4.42 -21.49 -10.43
N CYS A 8 -4.20 -21.02 -9.21
CA CYS A 8 -3.57 -21.78 -8.15
C CYS A 8 -4.60 -22.39 -7.21
N SER A 9 -4.91 -23.67 -7.39
CA SER A 9 -5.84 -24.43 -6.54
C SER A 9 -5.16 -25.23 -5.42
N ASN A 10 -3.82 -25.22 -5.35
CA ASN A 10 -3.02 -25.98 -4.37
C ASN A 10 -1.93 -25.13 -3.70
N LEU A 11 -1.69 -25.37 -2.40
CA LEU A 11 -0.69 -24.66 -1.59
C LEU A 11 0.73 -24.72 -2.19
N THR A 12 1.11 -25.86 -2.76
CA THR A 12 2.43 -26.07 -3.37
C THR A 12 2.64 -25.17 -4.60
N GLN A 13 1.61 -24.95 -5.42
CA GLN A 13 1.70 -24.05 -6.58
C GLN A 13 1.82 -22.58 -6.13
N ALA A 14 1.16 -22.21 -5.02
CA ALA A 14 1.24 -20.86 -4.46
C ALA A 14 2.63 -20.58 -3.91
N LEU A 15 3.25 -21.57 -3.26
CA LEU A 15 4.62 -21.49 -2.77
C LEU A 15 5.63 -21.31 -3.92
N ILE A 16 5.51 -22.10 -4.99
CA ILE A 16 6.38 -21.97 -6.18
C ILE A 16 6.22 -20.56 -6.80
N GLY A 17 5.00 -20.08 -6.98
CA GLY A 17 4.73 -18.73 -7.47
C GLY A 17 5.28 -17.63 -6.54
N GLY A 18 5.20 -17.86 -5.22
CA GLY A 18 5.77 -16.98 -4.19
C GLY A 18 7.30 -16.89 -4.26
N VAL A 19 7.99 -17.99 -4.57
CA VAL A 19 9.45 -17.99 -4.77
C VAL A 19 9.84 -17.13 -5.97
N PHE A 20 9.18 -17.30 -7.12
CA PHE A 20 9.45 -16.46 -8.29
C PHE A 20 9.12 -14.98 -8.03
N PHE A 21 8.04 -14.71 -7.32
CA PHE A 21 7.71 -13.36 -6.91
C PHE A 21 8.77 -12.77 -5.98
N GLY A 22 9.22 -13.52 -4.97
CA GLY A 22 10.26 -13.10 -4.03
C GLY A 22 11.58 -12.78 -4.74
N LEU A 23 11.98 -13.59 -5.73
CA LEU A 23 13.16 -13.33 -6.55
C LEU A 23 13.03 -12.03 -7.36
N GLY A 24 11.91 -11.83 -8.05
CA GLY A 24 11.68 -10.62 -8.84
C GLY A 24 11.54 -9.37 -7.97
N TYR A 25 10.81 -9.48 -6.86
CA TYR A 25 10.62 -8.38 -5.91
C TYR A 25 11.94 -7.99 -5.22
N GLY A 26 12.75 -8.98 -4.82
CA GLY A 26 14.08 -8.75 -4.26
C GLY A 26 15.00 -8.04 -5.25
N ALA A 27 15.09 -8.53 -6.49
CA ALA A 27 15.88 -7.89 -7.54
C ALA A 27 15.42 -6.44 -7.81
N TYR A 28 14.10 -6.21 -7.88
CA TYR A 28 13.53 -4.89 -8.06
C TYR A 28 13.89 -3.93 -6.91
N ILE A 29 13.68 -4.34 -5.66
CA ILE A 29 14.00 -3.52 -4.49
C ILE A 29 15.49 -3.22 -4.42
N SER A 30 16.37 -4.20 -4.69
CA SER A 30 17.82 -3.94 -4.72
C SER A 30 18.22 -2.90 -5.75
N VAL A 31 17.62 -2.93 -6.95
CA VAL A 31 17.88 -1.93 -8.00
C VAL A 31 17.31 -0.57 -7.62
N ASP A 32 16.12 -0.52 -7.02
CA ASP A 32 15.48 0.73 -6.56
C ASP A 32 16.33 1.45 -5.50
N TRP A 33 16.85 0.71 -4.51
CA TRP A 33 17.77 1.27 -3.52
C TRP A 33 19.11 1.71 -4.13
N ALA A 34 19.66 0.94 -5.07
CA ALA A 34 20.91 1.31 -5.76
C ALA A 34 20.74 2.59 -6.58
N LEU A 35 19.64 2.67 -7.35
CA LEU A 35 19.28 3.88 -8.09
C LEU A 35 19.08 5.06 -7.14
N GLY A 36 18.38 4.83 -6.02
CA GLY A 36 18.20 5.80 -4.94
C GLY A 36 19.53 6.37 -4.46
N THR A 37 20.53 5.51 -4.20
CA THR A 37 21.87 5.95 -3.80
C THR A 37 22.66 6.65 -4.90
N ASP A 38 22.46 6.28 -6.17
CA ASP A 38 23.17 6.85 -7.33
C ASP A 38 22.68 8.25 -7.70
N VAL A 39 21.40 8.57 -7.44
CA VAL A 39 20.80 9.88 -7.74
C VAL A 39 20.97 10.90 -6.61
N LEU A 40 21.78 10.59 -5.59
CA LEU A 40 22.00 11.51 -4.48
C LEU A 40 22.69 12.81 -4.94
N PRO A 41 22.15 13.99 -4.60
CA PRO A 41 22.71 15.26 -5.02
C PRO A 41 24.05 15.57 -4.34
N ASN A 42 24.25 15.11 -3.09
CA ASN A 42 25.50 15.31 -2.36
C ASN A 42 25.85 14.10 -1.47
N LYS A 43 27.04 13.53 -1.67
CA LYS A 43 27.52 12.38 -0.89
C LYS A 43 27.79 12.70 0.58
N ALA A 44 28.05 13.96 0.92
CA ALA A 44 28.25 14.39 2.31
C ALA A 44 26.96 14.31 3.14
N ASP A 45 25.80 14.49 2.50
CA ASP A 45 24.47 14.45 3.12
C ASP A 45 23.77 13.10 2.90
N ALA A 46 24.48 12.08 2.40
CA ALA A 46 23.87 10.85 1.92
C ALA A 46 22.99 10.15 2.96
N GLY A 47 23.40 10.13 4.23
CA GLY A 47 22.59 9.55 5.30
C GLY A 47 21.27 10.30 5.54
N LYS A 48 21.28 11.63 5.42
CA LYS A 48 20.08 12.47 5.57
C LYS A 48 19.13 12.26 4.39
N ASP A 49 19.66 12.25 3.17
CA ASP A 49 18.85 12.11 1.96
C ASP A 49 18.24 10.71 1.84
N MET A 50 19.00 9.66 2.20
CA MET A 50 18.47 8.28 2.27
C MET A 50 17.46 8.10 3.40
N ALA A 51 17.60 8.81 4.53
CA ALA A 51 16.60 8.81 5.59
C ALA A 51 15.28 9.44 5.10
N VAL A 52 15.35 10.57 4.39
CA VAL A 52 14.16 11.21 3.78
C VAL A 52 13.54 10.29 2.73
N TRP A 53 14.35 9.63 1.90
CA TRP A 53 13.88 8.66 0.90
C TRP A 53 13.10 7.50 1.55
N HIS A 54 13.65 6.88 2.60
CA HIS A 54 13.00 5.78 3.30
C HIS A 54 11.72 6.22 4.04
N VAL A 55 11.75 7.40 4.68
CA VAL A 55 10.57 8.00 5.32
C VAL A 55 9.47 8.26 4.28
N SER A 56 9.83 8.71 3.08
CA SER A 56 8.88 8.92 1.99
C SER A 56 8.20 7.64 1.52
N MET A 57 8.88 6.49 1.57
CA MET A 57 8.28 5.19 1.24
C MET A 57 7.43 4.63 2.38
N THR A 58 7.90 4.75 3.62
CA THR A 58 7.26 4.13 4.78
C THR A 58 6.06 4.92 5.28
N LEU A 59 6.08 6.26 5.21
CA LEU A 59 4.97 7.10 5.67
C LEU A 59 3.63 6.74 5.00
N PRO A 60 3.53 6.68 3.65
CA PRO A 60 2.29 6.27 3.00
C PRO A 60 1.86 4.86 3.39
N GLN A 61 2.82 3.95 3.55
CA GLN A 61 2.55 2.55 3.89
C GLN A 61 1.98 2.39 5.31
N GLN A 62 2.37 3.25 6.26
CA GLN A 62 1.81 3.27 7.62
C GLN A 62 0.50 4.06 7.71
N ILE A 63 0.38 5.15 6.96
CA ILE A 63 -0.81 6.02 6.97
C ILE A 63 -1.98 5.36 6.24
N ALA A 64 -1.74 4.60 5.17
CA ALA A 64 -2.82 4.00 4.37
C ALA A 64 -3.70 3.01 5.17
N PRO A 65 -3.17 2.04 5.94
CA PRO A 65 -3.98 1.17 6.79
C PRO A 65 -4.70 1.94 7.91
N LEU A 66 -4.06 2.97 8.47
CA LEU A 66 -4.66 3.80 9.52
C LEU A 66 -5.87 4.57 9.00
N LEU A 67 -5.75 5.22 7.84
CA LEU A 67 -6.85 5.91 7.18
C LEU A 67 -7.96 4.94 6.76
N ALA A 68 -7.62 3.76 6.25
CA ALA A 68 -8.60 2.73 5.92
C ALA A 68 -9.36 2.25 7.16
N GLY A 69 -8.66 2.02 8.28
CA GLY A 69 -9.27 1.61 9.56
C GLY A 69 -10.17 2.70 10.16
N LEU A 70 -9.77 3.97 10.09
CA LEU A 70 -10.60 5.10 10.53
C LEU A 70 -11.86 5.25 9.66
N ALA A 71 -11.73 5.13 8.34
CA ALA A 71 -12.87 5.17 7.42
C ALA A 71 -13.86 4.02 7.71
N LEU A 72 -13.35 2.81 7.94
CA LEU A 72 -14.16 1.65 8.34
C LEU A 72 -14.86 1.85 9.70
N SER A 73 -14.18 2.49 10.66
CA SER A 73 -14.70 2.68 12.02
C SER A 73 -15.79 3.74 12.10
N MET A 74 -15.72 4.80 11.28
CA MET A 74 -16.73 5.86 11.23
C MET A 74 -18.03 5.39 10.55
N PHE A 75 -17.98 4.37 9.69
CA PHE A 75 -19.13 3.89 8.90
C PHE A 75 -19.42 2.39 9.13
N LYS A 76 -19.30 1.93 10.39
CA LYS A 76 -19.78 0.60 10.80
C LYS A 76 -21.30 0.54 10.69
N GLY A 77 -21.82 -0.47 9.98
CA GLY A 77 -23.23 -0.86 10.09
C GLY A 77 -23.56 -1.40 11.49
N PRO A 78 -24.83 -1.67 11.80
CA PRO A 78 -25.21 -2.22 13.10
C PRO A 78 -24.44 -3.52 13.39
N THR A 79 -23.80 -3.58 14.56
CA THR A 79 -23.06 -4.75 15.02
C THR A 79 -24.04 -5.89 15.29
N ILE A 80 -23.93 -6.99 14.56
CA ILE A 80 -24.75 -8.18 14.78
C ILE A 80 -23.91 -9.16 15.60
N LEU A 81 -24.50 -9.75 16.64
CA LEU A 81 -23.85 -10.76 17.47
C LEU A 81 -23.98 -12.12 16.78
N GLU A 82 -22.95 -12.58 16.08
CA GLU A 82 -22.83 -13.99 15.70
C GLU A 82 -21.90 -14.69 16.69
N ASP A 83 -22.40 -15.77 17.29
CA ASP A 83 -21.63 -16.71 18.12
C ASP A 83 -20.92 -16.08 19.34
N GLY A 84 -21.59 -15.13 20.00
CA GLY A 84 -21.10 -14.48 21.24
C GLY A 84 -19.92 -13.52 21.03
N LYS A 85 -19.49 -13.29 19.79
CA LYS A 85 -18.48 -12.28 19.44
C LYS A 85 -19.13 -11.17 18.63
N GLN A 86 -18.82 -9.93 18.97
CA GLN A 86 -19.27 -8.76 18.21
C GLN A 86 -18.60 -8.76 16.84
N VAL A 87 -19.26 -9.33 15.83
CA VAL A 87 -18.81 -9.24 14.45
C VAL A 87 -19.45 -8.00 13.82
N ALA A 88 -18.62 -7.02 13.48
CA ALA A 88 -19.10 -5.89 12.68
C ALA A 88 -19.50 -6.45 11.31
N THR A 89 -20.80 -6.51 11.03
CA THR A 89 -21.28 -6.86 9.69
C THR A 89 -20.91 -5.73 8.76
N TYR A 90 -19.85 -5.93 7.98
CA TYR A 90 -19.46 -5.04 6.89
C TYR A 90 -20.38 -5.30 5.69
N ALA A 91 -21.67 -4.99 5.83
CA ALA A 91 -22.62 -5.04 4.72
C ALA A 91 -22.07 -4.23 3.54
N HIS A 92 -22.35 -4.66 2.31
CA HIS A 92 -21.89 -4.08 1.04
C HIS A 92 -21.75 -2.54 1.02
N THR A 93 -22.61 -1.82 1.74
CA THR A 93 -22.58 -0.36 1.95
C THR A 93 -21.29 0.17 2.59
N GLY A 94 -20.73 -0.52 3.60
CA GLY A 94 -19.51 -0.08 4.29
C GLY A 94 -18.27 -0.14 3.39
N TYR A 95 -18.19 -1.19 2.56
CA TYR A 95 -17.13 -1.30 1.55
C TYR A 95 -17.26 -0.22 0.46
N ILE A 96 -18.46 0.07 -0.04
CA ILE A 96 -18.67 1.11 -1.05
C ILE A 96 -18.21 2.47 -0.53
N ILE A 97 -18.48 2.82 0.73
CA ILE A 97 -18.08 4.11 1.32
C ILE A 97 -16.55 4.18 1.50
N VAL A 98 -15.93 3.11 1.99
CA VAL A 98 -14.47 3.06 2.16
C VAL A 98 -13.75 3.12 0.81
N PHE A 99 -14.26 2.43 -0.21
CA PHE A 99 -13.72 2.51 -1.57
C PHE A 99 -13.97 3.88 -2.21
N SER A 100 -15.10 4.53 -1.93
CA SER A 100 -15.39 5.89 -2.41
C SER A 100 -14.46 6.90 -1.75
N PHE A 101 -14.23 6.79 -0.44
CA PHE A 101 -13.28 7.62 0.30
C PHE A 101 -11.84 7.39 -0.18
N ALA A 102 -11.46 6.13 -0.41
CA ALA A 102 -10.18 5.78 -1.01
C ALA A 102 -10.04 6.36 -2.42
N ALA A 103 -11.09 6.35 -3.23
CA ALA A 103 -11.10 6.96 -4.56
C ALA A 103 -10.92 8.49 -4.49
N VAL A 104 -11.56 9.17 -3.53
CA VAL A 104 -11.36 10.60 -3.29
C VAL A 104 -9.93 10.88 -2.81
N CYS A 105 -9.38 10.04 -1.94
CA CYS A 105 -8.01 10.16 -1.47
C CYS A 105 -7.03 9.94 -2.62
N PHE A 106 -7.25 8.96 -3.50
CA PHE A 106 -6.47 8.76 -4.72
C PHE A 106 -6.58 9.93 -5.70
N ALA A 107 -7.79 10.48 -5.87
CA ALA A 107 -8.00 11.67 -6.69
C ALA A 107 -7.27 12.88 -6.10
N LEU A 108 -7.30 13.06 -4.77
CA LEU A 108 -6.54 14.09 -4.05
C LEU A 108 -5.03 13.86 -4.17
N SER A 109 -4.54 12.62 -4.07
CA SER A 109 -3.13 12.28 -4.33
C SER A 109 -2.73 12.66 -5.75
N GLY A 110 -3.58 12.36 -6.75
CA GLY A 110 -3.37 12.78 -8.14
C GLY A 110 -3.39 14.30 -8.33
N ILE A 111 -4.26 15.02 -7.61
CA ILE A 111 -4.36 16.48 -7.66
C ILE A 111 -3.16 17.14 -6.96
N LEU A 112 -2.65 16.57 -5.87
CA LEU A 112 -1.49 17.08 -5.14
C LEU A 112 -0.20 16.89 -5.95
N VAL A 113 -0.06 15.76 -6.66
CA VAL A 113 1.05 15.54 -7.62
C VAL A 113 0.95 16.51 -8.80
N ARG A 114 -0.25 16.83 -9.30
CA ARG A 114 -0.45 17.87 -10.34
C ARG A 114 -0.04 19.28 -9.89
N LYS A 115 0.02 19.56 -8.59
CA LYS A 115 0.47 20.85 -8.02
C LYS A 115 2.00 20.94 -7.88
N VAL A 116 2.75 19.85 -8.05
CA VAL A 116 4.22 19.90 -8.18
C VAL A 116 4.56 20.40 -9.59
N LYS A 117 4.42 21.70 -9.76
CA LYS A 117 4.89 22.44 -10.93
C LYS A 117 6.41 22.61 -10.75
N GLY A 118 7.21 21.67 -11.27
CA GLY A 118 8.65 21.74 -11.04
C GLY A 118 9.58 20.69 -11.66
N ALA A 119 9.18 19.95 -12.69
CA ALA A 119 10.16 19.17 -13.46
C ALA A 119 9.78 19.19 -14.94
N ARG A 120 10.26 20.21 -15.64
CA ARG A 120 10.60 20.12 -17.06
C ARG A 120 12.01 19.54 -17.16
#